data_AF-A0A8J9ZNU4-F1
#
_entry.id   AF-A0A8J9ZNU4-F1
#
_cell.length_a   1.000
_cell.length_b   1.000
_cell.length_c   1.000
_cell.angle_alpha   90.00
_cell.angle_beta   90.00
_cell.angle_gamma   90.00
#
_symmetry.space_group_name_H-M   'P 1'
#
loop_
_entity.id
_entity.type
_entity.pdbx_description
1 polymer ?
#
loop_
_entity_poly.entity_id
_entity_poly.type
_entity_poly.pdbx_seq_one_letter_code
_entity_poly.pdbx_strand_id
1 'polypeptide(L)'
;MLGCPKLRCWKQRAPDALLFLTAISSRCRWRFCGENTVPNAAEFPTGNIQFTYEEEQNGTLPFLDTLLVRKEDGTVKLLVYRKTTNTDQYLNFQSHHPLHQKLGVIRTLLDRCNAVVTEEQDKQLETQHVKRALSRCGYPQWTFKKVEQQRSRPKQKGKSKKQEEKARAMVVIPYIKGVTEPLERVFRKHNVSTAVRPKTTLRSLLVHPKDKLDDLVKTDCVYKIPCKSCNEVYIGETGRTFGTRLDEHKKEADSIEVVKYTRSQKRQAQQVDKKSAITDHIARHNCIIDWEGAKVIDREDNRRTRWIKEAVWIRKTAPVMNRDEGAYKLSRIWDSVLTAKAPPTSATYSGEKQHSSQKL
;
A
#
# COMPACT_ATOMS: atom_id res chain seq x y z
N MET A 1 -23.61 -9.19 -47.84
CA MET A 1 -24.13 -10.39 -47.17
C MET A 1 -23.40 -10.58 -45.86
N LEU A 2 -23.98 -11.37 -44.94
CA LEU A 2 -23.59 -11.61 -43.54
C LEU A 2 -24.10 -10.55 -42.55
N GLY A 3 -25.39 -10.70 -42.26
CA GLY A 3 -26.09 -10.05 -41.16
C GLY A 3 -25.81 -10.74 -39.82
N CYS A 4 -25.83 -9.91 -38.78
CA CYS A 4 -25.76 -10.25 -37.36
C CYS A 4 -26.95 -11.14 -36.93
N PRO A 5 -26.76 -12.27 -36.24
CA PRO A 5 -27.87 -13.07 -35.73
C PRO A 5 -28.57 -12.34 -34.57
N LYS A 6 -29.87 -12.09 -34.76
CA LYS A 6 -30.80 -11.54 -33.78
C LYS A 6 -30.88 -12.43 -32.53
N LEU A 7 -30.72 -11.83 -31.36
CA LEU A 7 -31.12 -12.38 -30.06
C LEU A 7 -32.61 -12.78 -30.10
N ARG A 8 -32.90 -14.08 -29.94
CA ARG A 8 -34.27 -14.59 -29.80
C ARG A 8 -34.72 -14.42 -28.35
N CYS A 9 -35.80 -13.66 -28.18
CA CYS A 9 -36.55 -13.53 -26.94
C CYS A 9 -37.40 -14.80 -26.75
N TRP A 10 -37.12 -15.59 -25.71
CA TRP A 10 -38.04 -16.64 -25.27
C TRP A 10 -38.96 -16.06 -24.20
N LYS A 11 -40.21 -15.80 -24.61
CA LYS A 11 -41.30 -15.40 -23.72
C LYS A 11 -42.08 -16.67 -23.38
N GLN A 12 -41.71 -17.33 -22.29
CA GLN A 12 -42.50 -18.41 -21.72
C GLN A 12 -43.12 -17.91 -20.42
N ARG A 13 -44.45 -17.89 -20.41
CA ARG A 13 -45.32 -17.31 -19.38
C ARG A 13 -45.48 -18.37 -18.28
N ALA A 14 -44.69 -18.28 -17.22
CA ALA A 14 -44.96 -18.98 -15.97
C ALA A 14 -45.54 -17.95 -14.98
N PRO A 15 -46.72 -18.17 -14.39
CA PRO A 15 -47.12 -17.40 -13.22
C PRO A 15 -46.29 -17.95 -12.07
N ASP A 16 -45.37 -17.15 -11.54
CA ASP A 16 -45.00 -17.11 -10.12
C ASP A 16 -43.91 -16.05 -9.94
N ALA A 17 -44.12 -15.20 -8.94
CA ALA A 17 -43.52 -13.88 -8.84
C ALA A 17 -42.05 -13.93 -8.37
N LEU A 18 -41.16 -13.30 -9.14
CA LEU A 18 -39.79 -12.96 -8.77
C LEU A 18 -39.69 -11.45 -8.51
N LEU A 19 -39.03 -11.05 -7.41
CA LEU A 19 -38.61 -9.66 -7.19
C LEU A 19 -37.48 -9.32 -8.16
N PHE A 20 -37.81 -8.77 -9.33
CA PHE A 20 -36.84 -8.12 -10.21
C PHE A 20 -36.80 -6.61 -9.93
N LEU A 21 -35.65 -6.12 -9.48
CA LEU A 21 -35.33 -4.69 -9.50
C LEU A 21 -34.92 -4.30 -10.93
N THR A 22 -35.87 -3.82 -11.74
CA THR A 22 -35.55 -3.06 -12.96
C THR A 22 -35.36 -1.59 -12.58
N ALA A 23 -34.11 -1.17 -12.45
CA ALA A 23 -33.78 0.23 -12.30
C ALA A 23 -33.98 0.97 -13.63
N ILE A 24 -35.13 1.60 -13.82
CA ILE A 24 -35.35 2.86 -14.55
C ILE A 24 -36.74 3.38 -14.13
N SER A 25 -36.79 4.64 -13.69
CA SER A 25 -37.99 5.45 -13.37
C SER A 25 -38.55 5.40 -11.93
N SER A 26 -38.98 6.57 -11.49
CA SER A 26 -39.15 7.11 -10.14
C SER A 26 -40.38 6.62 -9.34
N ARG A 27 -40.73 5.34 -9.42
CA ARG A 27 -41.70 4.70 -8.50
C ARG A 27 -41.30 3.25 -8.24
N CYS A 28 -40.49 3.01 -7.20
CA CYS A 28 -40.31 1.68 -6.65
C CYS A 28 -41.50 1.36 -5.74
N ARG A 29 -42.33 0.38 -6.13
CA ARG A 29 -43.42 -0.14 -5.30
C ARG A 29 -43.06 -1.56 -4.87
N TRP A 30 -42.83 -1.76 -3.58
CA TRP A 30 -42.60 -3.08 -3.00
C TRP A 30 -43.94 -3.82 -2.87
N ARG A 31 -44.01 -5.05 -3.37
CA ARG A 31 -45.12 -5.99 -3.12
C ARG A 31 -44.55 -7.21 -2.42
N PHE A 32 -45.07 -7.53 -1.24
CA PHE A 32 -44.90 -8.82 -0.58
C PHE A 32 -46.02 -9.75 -1.05
N CYS A 33 -45.67 -10.96 -1.49
CA CYS A 33 -46.64 -12.05 -1.64
C CYS A 33 -46.68 -12.87 -0.36
N GLY A 34 -47.88 -13.28 0.03
CA GLY A 34 -48.15 -14.14 1.19
C GLY A 34 -47.73 -15.58 0.97
N GLU A 35 -47.73 -16.32 2.07
CA GLU A 35 -47.33 -17.72 2.25
C GLU A 35 -47.83 -18.66 1.15
N ASN A 36 -46.89 -19.31 0.47
CA ASN A 36 -46.70 -20.76 0.37
C ASN A 36 -45.89 -21.11 -0.89
N THR A 37 -45.02 -22.10 -0.74
CA THR A 37 -44.08 -22.69 -1.72
C THR A 37 -42.90 -21.83 -2.17
N VAL A 38 -41.90 -21.71 -1.28
CA VAL A 38 -40.50 -21.63 -1.73
C VAL A 38 -40.10 -23.07 -2.09
N PRO A 39 -39.82 -23.42 -3.36
CA PRO A 39 -39.36 -24.75 -3.67
C PRO A 39 -38.00 -24.96 -3.00
N ASN A 40 -37.94 -26.01 -2.17
CA ASN A 40 -36.73 -26.50 -1.53
C ASN A 40 -35.64 -26.61 -2.59
N ALA A 41 -34.60 -25.77 -2.50
CA ALA A 41 -33.42 -25.73 -3.37
C ALA A 41 -33.72 -25.85 -4.88
N ALA A 42 -33.66 -24.74 -5.61
CA ALA A 42 -33.52 -24.78 -7.07
C ALA A 42 -32.14 -25.36 -7.44
N GLU A 43 -32.03 -26.69 -7.40
CA GLU A 43 -30.86 -27.44 -7.85
C GLU A 43 -30.76 -27.33 -9.37
N PHE A 44 -29.64 -26.85 -9.87
CA PHE A 44 -29.34 -26.97 -11.30
C PHE A 44 -29.22 -28.45 -11.66
N PRO A 45 -29.65 -28.87 -12.86
CA PRO A 45 -29.55 -30.27 -13.31
C PRO A 45 -28.11 -30.81 -13.43
N THR A 46 -27.09 -29.97 -13.16
CA THR A 46 -25.68 -30.34 -13.18
C THR A 46 -25.08 -30.66 -11.80
N GLY A 47 -25.81 -30.48 -10.69
CA GLY A 47 -25.40 -30.89 -9.33
C GLY A 47 -24.15 -30.21 -8.75
N ASN A 48 -23.45 -29.38 -9.53
CA ASN A 48 -22.16 -28.78 -9.17
C ASN A 48 -22.28 -27.39 -8.53
N ILE A 49 -23.47 -26.79 -8.52
CA ILE A 49 -23.71 -25.45 -7.97
C ILE A 49 -24.91 -25.53 -7.02
N GLN A 50 -24.66 -25.31 -5.73
CA GLN A 50 -25.67 -25.16 -4.70
C GLN A 50 -25.93 -23.67 -4.48
N PHE A 51 -27.18 -23.24 -4.60
CA PHE A 51 -27.58 -21.88 -4.29
C PHE A 51 -27.97 -21.76 -2.82
N THR A 52 -27.39 -20.78 -2.15
CA THR A 52 -27.80 -20.38 -0.81
C THR A 52 -28.79 -19.23 -0.92
N TYR A 53 -29.88 -19.28 -0.19
CA TYR A 53 -30.80 -18.16 -0.01
C TYR A 53 -30.91 -17.85 1.48
N GLU A 54 -31.21 -16.59 1.79
CA GLU A 54 -31.43 -16.13 3.16
C GLU A 54 -32.94 -16.00 3.38
N GLU A 55 -33.45 -16.61 4.44
CA GLU A 55 -34.85 -16.51 4.84
C GLU A 55 -35.08 -15.34 5.80
N GLU A 56 -36.25 -14.72 5.72
CA GLU A 56 -36.67 -13.70 6.66
C GLU A 56 -36.88 -14.33 8.04
N GLN A 57 -36.13 -13.87 9.05
CA GLN A 57 -36.23 -14.33 10.43
C GLN A 57 -36.74 -13.20 11.32
N ASN A 58 -37.82 -13.46 12.06
CA ASN A 58 -38.44 -12.48 12.97
C ASN A 58 -38.79 -11.14 12.29
N GLY A 59 -39.25 -11.17 11.04
CA GLY A 59 -39.55 -9.95 10.27
C GLY A 59 -38.31 -9.15 9.85
N THR A 60 -37.12 -9.77 9.91
CA THR A 60 -35.86 -9.14 9.54
C THR A 60 -35.13 -9.93 8.46
N LEU A 61 -34.55 -9.22 7.50
CA LEU A 61 -33.76 -9.81 6.43
C LEU A 61 -32.50 -8.96 6.17
N PRO A 62 -31.30 -9.51 6.37
CA PRO A 62 -30.08 -8.83 5.98
C PRO A 62 -29.98 -8.77 4.44
N PHE A 63 -29.54 -7.63 3.92
CA PHE A 63 -29.22 -7.47 2.50
C PHE A 63 -28.05 -6.50 2.35
N LEU A 64 -26.91 -7.01 1.89
CA LEU A 64 -25.64 -6.26 1.81
C LEU A 64 -25.29 -5.60 3.15
N ASP A 65 -25.18 -4.26 3.16
CA ASP A 65 -24.87 -3.45 4.34
C ASP A 65 -26.12 -2.98 5.11
N THR A 66 -27.31 -3.44 4.71
CA THR A 66 -28.60 -3.00 5.25
C THR A 66 -29.34 -4.15 5.91
N LEU A 67 -30.06 -3.87 6.99
CA LEU A 67 -30.96 -4.80 7.64
C LEU A 67 -32.38 -4.29 7.39
N LEU A 68 -33.14 -5.04 6.59
CA LEU A 68 -34.54 -4.76 6.34
C LEU A 68 -35.33 -5.28 7.53
N VAL A 69 -36.20 -4.45 8.10
CA VAL A 69 -37.15 -4.86 9.13
C VAL A 69 -38.55 -4.52 8.64
N ARG A 70 -39.38 -5.54 8.51
CA ARG A 70 -40.79 -5.41 8.13
C ARG A 70 -41.59 -5.02 9.37
N LYS A 71 -42.35 -3.94 9.26
CA LYS A 71 -43.29 -3.51 10.29
C LYS A 71 -44.64 -4.19 10.13
N GLU A 72 -45.43 -4.16 11.19
CA GLU A 72 -46.80 -4.67 11.23
C GLU A 72 -47.73 -3.95 10.22
N ASP A 73 -47.44 -2.68 9.90
CA ASP A 73 -48.14 -1.88 8.90
C ASP A 73 -47.76 -2.23 7.43
N GLY A 74 -46.85 -3.19 7.23
CA GLY A 74 -46.35 -3.59 5.92
C GLY A 74 -45.27 -2.68 5.33
N THR A 75 -44.87 -1.61 6.03
CA THR A 75 -43.74 -0.78 5.64
C THR A 75 -42.41 -1.44 6.03
N VAL A 76 -41.32 -1.05 5.37
CA VAL A 76 -39.97 -1.56 5.66
C VAL A 76 -39.14 -0.43 6.25
N LYS A 77 -38.56 -0.66 7.42
CA LYS A 77 -37.50 0.19 7.96
C LYS A 77 -36.14 -0.41 7.62
N LEU A 78 -35.18 0.46 7.35
CA LEU A 78 -33.81 0.07 7.06
C LEU A 78 -32.91 0.43 8.23
N LEU A 79 -32.11 -0.53 8.67
CA LEU A 79 -31.05 -0.38 9.66
C LEU A 79 -29.69 -0.71 9.03
N VAL A 80 -28.61 -0.36 9.72
CA VAL A 80 -27.27 -0.77 9.32
C VAL A 80 -27.04 -2.20 9.78
N TYR A 81 -26.79 -3.11 8.83
CA TYR A 81 -26.46 -4.49 9.16
C TYR A 81 -24.98 -4.62 9.57
N ARG A 82 -24.73 -5.42 10.60
CA ARG A 82 -23.39 -5.79 11.06
C ARG A 82 -23.35 -7.30 11.21
N LYS A 83 -22.40 -7.96 10.54
CA LYS A 83 -22.17 -9.39 10.70
C LYS A 83 -21.78 -9.70 12.15
N THR A 84 -22.07 -10.90 12.62
CA THR A 84 -21.69 -11.40 13.95
C THR A 84 -20.19 -11.32 14.22
N THR A 85 -19.37 -11.35 13.17
CA THR A 85 -17.92 -11.21 13.24
C THR A 85 -17.42 -9.75 13.33
N ASN A 86 -18.31 -8.76 13.27
CA ASN A 86 -17.92 -7.35 13.37
C ASN A 86 -17.50 -7.01 14.82
N THR A 87 -16.27 -6.54 14.98
CA THR A 87 -15.69 -6.18 16.28
C THR A 87 -15.74 -4.67 16.57
N ASP A 88 -16.29 -3.87 15.64
CA ASP A 88 -16.27 -2.40 15.65
C ASP A 88 -14.85 -1.80 15.74
N GLN A 89 -13.86 -2.56 15.24
CA GLN A 89 -12.50 -2.09 15.11
C GLN A 89 -12.33 -1.30 13.82
N TYR A 90 -12.23 0.01 13.96
CA TYR A 90 -11.91 0.93 12.87
C TYR A 90 -10.44 1.36 12.91
N LEU A 91 -10.05 2.21 11.95
CA LEU A 91 -8.71 2.79 11.90
C LEU A 91 -8.37 3.48 13.23
N ASN A 92 -7.41 2.94 13.98
CA ASN A 92 -6.97 3.52 15.25
C ASN A 92 -6.49 4.97 15.09
N PHE A 93 -6.91 5.88 15.97
CA PHE A 93 -6.56 7.30 15.87
C PHE A 93 -5.06 7.58 16.06
N GLN A 94 -4.33 6.74 16.79
CA GLN A 94 -2.89 6.83 16.99
C GLN A 94 -2.09 6.29 15.80
N SER A 95 -2.75 5.62 14.84
CA SER A 95 -2.07 5.09 13.64
C SER A 95 -1.38 6.19 12.83
N HIS A 96 -0.34 5.81 12.09
CA HIS A 96 0.48 6.74 11.29
C HIS A 96 -0.20 7.10 9.96
N HIS A 97 -1.33 7.82 10.04
CA HIS A 97 -2.11 8.28 8.89
C HIS A 97 -2.37 9.79 8.95
N PRO A 98 -2.52 10.45 7.78
CA PRO A 98 -2.97 11.84 7.69
C PRO A 98 -4.27 12.08 8.46
N LEU A 99 -4.39 13.25 9.07
CA LEU A 99 -5.59 13.61 9.83
C LEU A 99 -6.87 13.56 8.98
N HIS A 100 -6.80 13.96 7.70
CA HIS A 100 -7.98 13.95 6.83
C HIS A 100 -8.53 12.53 6.58
N GLN A 101 -7.68 11.50 6.58
CA GLN A 101 -8.12 10.10 6.42
C GLN A 101 -8.83 9.62 7.69
N LYS A 102 -8.30 9.95 8.87
CA LYS A 102 -8.94 9.67 10.17
C LYS A 102 -10.30 10.35 10.29
N LEU A 103 -10.38 11.64 9.94
CA LEU A 103 -11.66 12.36 9.89
C LEU A 103 -12.60 11.78 8.82
N GLY A 104 -12.04 11.24 7.73
CA GLY A 104 -12.76 10.53 6.69
C GLY A 104 -13.53 9.33 7.21
N VAL A 105 -12.98 8.56 8.16
CA VAL A 105 -13.65 7.40 8.79
C VAL A 105 -14.91 7.82 9.54
N ILE A 106 -14.85 8.91 10.33
CA ILE A 106 -16.03 9.46 11.01
C ILE A 106 -17.07 9.86 9.96
N ARG A 107 -16.65 10.58 8.92
CA ARG A 107 -17.54 11.08 7.88
C ARG A 107 -18.24 9.95 7.15
N THR A 108 -17.53 8.92 6.70
CA THR A 108 -18.12 7.79 5.97
C THR A 108 -19.12 7.02 6.82
N LEU A 109 -18.82 6.79 8.10
CA LEU A 109 -19.75 6.11 9.00
C LEU A 109 -21.01 6.94 9.24
N LEU A 110 -20.88 8.23 9.53
CA LEU A 110 -22.04 9.10 9.72
C LEU A 110 -22.85 9.30 8.44
N ASP A 111 -22.21 9.41 7.29
CA ASP A 111 -22.91 9.51 6.00
C ASP A 111 -23.66 8.21 5.69
N ARG A 112 -23.09 7.04 6.02
CA ARG A 112 -23.81 5.76 5.96
C ARG A 112 -25.03 5.74 6.86
N CYS A 113 -24.93 6.21 8.12
CA CYS A 113 -26.08 6.29 9.02
C CYS A 113 -27.21 7.13 8.41
N ASN A 114 -26.88 8.26 7.80
CA ASN A 114 -27.88 9.18 7.22
C ASN A 114 -28.46 8.68 5.89
N ALA A 115 -27.69 7.93 5.10
CA ALA A 115 -28.13 7.43 3.80
C ALA A 115 -28.93 6.13 3.91
N VAL A 116 -28.59 5.26 4.87
CA VAL A 116 -29.18 3.92 5.00
C VAL A 116 -30.38 3.92 5.95
N VAL A 117 -30.27 4.56 7.11
CA VAL A 117 -31.29 4.42 8.15
C VAL A 117 -32.49 5.32 7.85
N THR A 118 -33.68 4.74 7.87
CA THR A 118 -34.93 5.45 7.51
C THR A 118 -35.46 6.29 8.67
N GLU A 119 -35.53 5.72 9.87
CA GLU A 119 -36.16 6.36 11.02
C GLU A 119 -35.21 7.26 11.80
N GLU A 120 -35.73 8.36 12.34
CA GLU A 120 -34.89 9.34 13.05
C GLU A 120 -34.42 8.81 14.41
N GLN A 121 -35.25 8.04 15.11
CA GLN A 121 -34.87 7.39 16.37
C GLN A 121 -33.73 6.39 16.16
N ASP A 122 -33.86 5.55 15.13
CA ASP A 122 -32.83 4.57 14.76
C ASP A 122 -31.53 5.25 14.29
N LYS A 123 -31.62 6.39 13.59
CA LYS A 123 -30.43 7.20 13.23
C LYS A 123 -29.70 7.70 14.46
N GLN A 124 -30.42 8.13 15.50
CA GLN A 124 -29.80 8.59 16.75
C GLN A 124 -29.09 7.45 17.46
N LEU A 125 -29.72 6.28 17.57
CA LEU A 125 -29.13 5.07 18.16
C LEU A 125 -27.88 4.63 17.40
N GLU A 126 -27.95 4.59 16.07
CA GLU A 126 -26.84 4.21 15.20
C GLU A 126 -25.70 5.25 15.27
N THR A 127 -26.02 6.53 15.35
CA THR A 127 -25.02 7.60 15.54
C THR A 127 -24.31 7.46 16.89
N GLN A 128 -25.05 7.15 17.96
CA GLN A 128 -24.48 6.88 19.28
C GLN A 128 -23.61 5.63 19.26
N HIS A 129 -24.02 4.58 18.54
CA HIS A 129 -23.21 3.39 18.33
C HIS A 129 -21.88 3.71 17.64
N VAL A 130 -21.91 4.45 16.52
CA VAL A 130 -20.69 4.89 15.81
C VAL A 130 -19.78 5.74 16.71
N LYS A 131 -20.33 6.66 17.50
CA LYS A 131 -19.56 7.44 18.47
C LYS A 131 -18.87 6.54 19.49
N ARG A 132 -19.58 5.58 20.09
CA ARG A 132 -19.01 4.62 21.05
C ARG A 132 -17.90 3.76 20.42
N ALA A 133 -18.13 3.23 19.23
CA ALA A 133 -17.16 2.42 18.50
C ALA A 133 -15.87 3.20 18.18
N LEU A 134 -15.99 4.44 17.70
CA LEU A 134 -14.84 5.28 17.39
C LEU A 134 -14.13 5.78 18.65
N SER A 135 -14.84 6.04 19.75
CA SER A 135 -14.20 6.31 21.04
C SER A 135 -13.33 5.15 21.52
N ARG A 136 -13.79 3.90 21.35
CA ARG A 136 -12.96 2.69 21.62
C ARG A 136 -11.72 2.62 20.72
N CYS A 137 -11.78 3.19 19.52
CA CYS A 137 -10.65 3.29 18.58
C CYS A 137 -9.71 4.49 18.85
N GLY A 138 -9.92 5.22 19.96
CA GLY A 138 -9.06 6.33 20.39
C GLY A 138 -9.38 7.69 19.77
N TYR A 139 -10.54 7.85 19.12
CA TYR A 139 -10.92 9.14 18.52
C TYR A 139 -11.34 10.16 19.59
N PRO A 140 -10.69 11.33 19.66
CA PRO A 140 -11.02 12.35 20.66
C PRO A 140 -12.29 13.14 20.30
N GLN A 141 -13.00 13.66 21.30
CA GLN A 141 -14.32 14.28 21.09
C GLN A 141 -14.33 15.45 20.09
N TRP A 142 -13.24 16.20 19.99
CA TRP A 142 -13.12 17.31 19.05
C TRP A 142 -13.22 16.87 17.58
N THR A 143 -12.86 15.63 17.23
CA THR A 143 -12.94 15.15 15.84
C THR A 143 -14.37 15.06 15.36
N PHE A 144 -15.29 14.64 16.24
CA PHE A 144 -16.72 14.60 15.93
C PHE A 144 -17.27 16.01 15.71
N LYS A 145 -16.98 16.94 16.63
CA LYS A 145 -17.39 18.36 16.50
C LYS A 145 -16.88 18.97 15.20
N LYS A 146 -15.62 18.68 14.83
CA LYS A 146 -15.01 19.17 13.60
C LYS A 146 -15.71 18.61 12.35
N VAL A 147 -16.03 17.33 12.33
CA VAL A 147 -16.74 16.71 11.19
C VAL A 147 -18.17 17.26 11.09
N GLU A 148 -18.86 17.42 12.20
CA GLU A 148 -20.21 18.00 12.24
C GLU A 148 -20.24 19.45 11.72
N GLN A 149 -19.28 20.28 12.15
CA GLN A 149 -19.10 21.63 11.61
C GLN A 149 -18.78 21.64 10.11
N GLN A 150 -18.02 20.66 9.62
CA GLN A 150 -17.73 20.53 8.19
C GLN A 150 -18.96 20.09 7.38
N ARG A 151 -19.87 19.31 7.99
CA ARG A 151 -21.12 18.86 7.36
C ARG A 151 -22.18 19.96 7.34
N SER A 152 -22.26 20.78 8.39
CA SER A 152 -23.22 21.90 8.47
C SER A 152 -22.85 23.09 7.60
N ARG A 153 -21.58 23.19 7.18
CA ARG A 153 -21.16 24.23 6.23
C ARG A 153 -21.96 24.07 4.92
N PRO A 154 -22.70 25.11 4.48
CA PRO A 154 -23.38 25.05 3.20
C PRO A 154 -22.34 24.74 2.12
N LYS A 155 -22.56 23.66 1.37
CA LYS A 155 -21.81 23.43 0.12
C LYS A 155 -21.98 24.72 -0.67
N GLN A 156 -20.91 25.49 -0.86
CA GLN A 156 -20.95 26.64 -1.77
C GLN A 156 -21.18 26.12 -3.19
N LYS A 157 -22.43 25.80 -3.52
CA LYS A 157 -22.94 25.68 -4.88
C LYS A 157 -22.98 27.11 -5.43
N GLY A 158 -21.82 27.67 -5.78
CA GLY A 158 -21.77 29.06 -6.23
C GLY A 158 -20.51 29.83 -5.85
N LYS A 159 -19.32 29.22 -5.95
CA LYS A 159 -18.22 29.99 -6.53
C LYS A 159 -18.16 29.56 -7.98
N SER A 160 -18.37 30.53 -8.87
CA SER A 160 -18.10 30.49 -10.30
C SER A 160 -17.07 29.42 -10.65
N LYS A 161 -17.23 28.77 -11.82
CA LYS A 161 -16.15 28.10 -12.54
C LYS A 161 -14.96 29.08 -12.72
N LYS A 162 -14.23 29.42 -11.65
CA LYS A 162 -12.81 29.73 -11.76
C LYS A 162 -12.28 28.44 -12.32
N GLN A 163 -11.78 28.50 -13.55
CA GLN A 163 -10.97 27.44 -14.10
C GLN A 163 -10.04 27.01 -12.97
N GLU A 164 -10.29 25.85 -12.35
CA GLU A 164 -9.31 25.27 -11.46
C GLU A 164 -8.12 25.06 -12.39
N GLU A 165 -7.11 25.93 -12.26
CA GLU A 165 -5.85 25.74 -12.95
C GLU A 165 -5.44 24.32 -12.60
N LYS A 166 -5.47 23.43 -13.59
CA LYS A 166 -5.10 22.04 -13.39
C LYS A 166 -3.73 22.05 -12.73
N ALA A 167 -3.61 21.28 -11.65
CA ALA A 167 -2.34 21.16 -10.94
C ALA A 167 -1.23 20.91 -11.96
N ARG A 168 -0.15 21.69 -11.88
CA ARG A 168 0.98 21.64 -12.82
C ARG A 168 1.62 20.25 -12.85
N ALA A 169 1.62 19.58 -11.71
CA ALA A 169 2.09 18.22 -11.55
C ALA A 169 1.39 17.54 -10.35
N MET A 170 1.43 16.21 -10.33
CA MET A 170 1.04 15.40 -9.18
C MET A 170 2.26 14.65 -8.65
N VAL A 171 2.50 14.73 -7.34
CA VAL A 171 3.60 14.01 -6.66
C VAL A 171 3.01 13.07 -5.63
N VAL A 172 3.51 11.83 -5.62
CA VAL A 172 3.14 10.82 -4.62
C VAL A 172 4.26 10.71 -3.59
N ILE A 173 3.95 10.97 -2.32
CA ILE A 173 4.92 10.93 -1.22
C ILE A 173 4.46 9.99 -0.10
N PRO A 174 5.39 9.37 0.65
CA PRO A 174 5.03 8.64 1.85
C PRO A 174 4.51 9.58 2.95
N TYR A 175 3.61 9.08 3.80
CA TYR A 175 3.21 9.82 5.00
C TYR A 175 4.29 9.68 6.08
N ILE A 176 4.85 10.80 6.49
CA ILE A 176 5.75 10.94 7.63
C ILE A 176 5.23 12.10 8.46
N LYS A 177 4.65 11.78 9.62
CA LYS A 177 4.10 12.77 10.56
C LYS A 177 5.15 13.84 10.87
N GLY A 178 4.80 15.10 10.66
CA GLY A 178 5.64 16.27 10.89
C GLY A 178 6.45 16.73 9.68
N VAL A 179 6.60 15.90 8.64
CA VAL A 179 7.39 16.21 7.43
C VAL A 179 6.48 16.36 6.22
N THR A 180 5.55 15.42 6.04
CA THR A 180 4.63 15.42 4.89
C THR A 180 3.68 16.61 4.94
N GLU A 181 3.19 17.01 6.11
CA GLU A 181 2.20 18.10 6.23
C GLU A 181 2.77 19.49 5.91
N PRO A 182 4.00 19.87 6.34
CA PRO A 182 4.68 21.04 5.80
C PRO A 182 4.95 20.95 4.30
N LEU A 183 5.40 19.80 3.79
CA LEU A 183 5.67 19.62 2.37
C LEU A 183 4.41 19.80 1.52
N GLU A 184 3.29 19.22 1.92
CA GLU A 184 2.00 19.43 1.25
C GLU A 184 1.62 20.91 1.18
N ARG A 185 1.87 21.68 2.25
CA ARG A 185 1.60 23.12 2.26
C ARG A 185 2.48 23.88 1.28
N VAL A 186 3.75 23.52 1.16
CA VAL A 186 4.67 24.13 0.19
C VAL A 186 4.25 23.76 -1.23
N PHE A 187 4.01 22.48 -1.52
CA PHE A 187 3.61 22.02 -2.85
C PHE A 187 2.31 22.67 -3.33
N ARG A 188 1.32 22.86 -2.45
CA ARG A 188 0.09 23.58 -2.78
C ARG A 188 0.34 25.04 -3.21
N LYS A 189 1.31 25.73 -2.62
CA LYS A 189 1.68 27.11 -3.04
C LYS A 189 2.25 27.15 -4.46
N HIS A 190 2.88 26.06 -4.90
CA HIS A 190 3.45 25.95 -6.24
C HIS A 190 2.50 25.28 -7.26
N ASN A 191 1.21 25.14 -6.91
CA ASN A 191 0.21 24.44 -7.73
C ASN A 191 0.60 22.98 -8.08
N VAL A 192 1.24 22.30 -7.13
CA VAL A 192 1.58 20.88 -7.22
C VAL A 192 0.64 20.08 -6.33
N SER A 193 -0.08 19.13 -6.93
CA SER A 193 -0.97 18.23 -6.19
C SER A 193 -0.16 17.14 -5.50
N THR A 194 -0.52 16.83 -4.26
CA THR A 194 0.20 15.86 -3.44
C THR A 194 -0.73 14.73 -3.05
N ALA A 195 -0.37 13.51 -3.43
CA ALA A 195 -1.02 12.29 -2.96
C ALA A 195 -0.12 11.59 -1.95
N VAL A 196 -0.73 11.07 -0.89
CA VAL A 196 -0.01 10.38 0.18
C VAL A 196 -0.24 8.88 0.06
N ARG A 197 0.85 8.10 0.04
CA ARG A 197 0.79 6.64 -0.07
C ARG A 197 1.50 5.96 1.11
N PRO A 198 0.91 4.93 1.75
CA PRO A 198 1.63 4.11 2.71
C PRO A 198 2.71 3.29 2.00
N LYS A 199 3.97 3.37 2.46
CA LYS A 199 5.09 2.58 1.89
C LYS A 199 5.11 1.15 2.43
N THR A 200 4.91 0.98 3.74
CA THR A 200 4.90 -0.32 4.41
C THR A 200 3.45 -0.71 4.69
N THR A 201 2.92 -1.66 3.91
CA THR A 201 1.56 -2.19 4.13
C THR A 201 1.63 -3.45 4.99
N LEU A 202 0.58 -3.74 5.76
CA LEU A 202 0.50 -4.99 6.52
C LEU A 202 0.63 -6.22 5.61
N ARG A 203 0.03 -6.16 4.41
CA ARG A 203 0.17 -7.21 3.41
C ARG A 203 1.63 -7.46 3.04
N SER A 204 2.41 -6.41 2.77
CA SER A 204 3.84 -6.56 2.45
C SER A 204 4.70 -7.05 3.62
N LEU A 205 4.23 -6.93 4.86
CA LEU A 205 4.96 -7.37 6.06
C LEU A 205 4.57 -8.79 6.50
N LEU A 206 3.32 -9.19 6.30
CA LEU A 206 2.78 -10.43 6.85
C LEU A 206 2.54 -11.50 5.78
N VAL A 207 2.29 -11.08 4.53
CA VAL A 207 1.82 -11.97 3.46
C VAL A 207 2.93 -12.16 2.43
N HIS A 208 3.65 -13.26 2.58
CA HIS A 208 4.70 -13.73 1.66
C HIS A 208 4.29 -15.09 1.09
N PRO A 209 3.39 -15.13 0.09
CA PRO A 209 2.85 -16.39 -0.42
C PRO A 209 3.85 -17.15 -1.30
N LYS A 210 4.99 -16.52 -1.65
CA LYS A 210 6.03 -17.09 -2.51
C LYS A 210 7.29 -17.32 -1.69
N ASP A 211 8.01 -18.39 -2.02
CA ASP A 211 9.29 -18.68 -1.42
C ASP A 211 10.33 -17.59 -1.72
N LYS A 212 11.27 -17.42 -0.79
CA LYS A 212 12.37 -16.49 -0.97
C LYS A 212 13.31 -17.04 -2.03
N LEU A 213 13.51 -16.26 -3.09
CA LEU A 213 14.52 -16.57 -4.10
C LEU A 213 15.92 -16.32 -3.55
N ASP A 214 16.87 -17.15 -3.95
CA ASP A 214 18.29 -16.94 -3.72
C ASP A 214 18.76 -15.65 -4.41
N ASP A 215 19.81 -15.03 -3.86
CA ASP A 215 20.34 -13.75 -4.33
C ASP A 215 20.77 -13.80 -5.79
N LEU A 216 21.39 -14.91 -6.23
CA LEU A 216 21.94 -15.07 -7.59
C LEU A 216 20.87 -15.02 -8.69
N VAL A 217 19.64 -15.43 -8.38
CA VAL A 217 18.53 -15.47 -9.34
C VAL A 217 17.78 -14.13 -9.38
N LYS A 218 18.02 -13.23 -8.44
CA LYS A 218 17.31 -11.94 -8.38
C LYS A 218 17.71 -11.04 -9.55
N THR A 219 16.71 -10.44 -10.19
CA THR A 219 16.88 -9.38 -11.18
C THR A 219 16.64 -8.01 -10.56
N ASP A 220 17.02 -6.97 -11.29
CA ASP A 220 16.66 -5.58 -10.99
C ASP A 220 17.16 -5.14 -9.61
N CYS A 221 18.41 -5.45 -9.32
CA CYS A 221 18.98 -5.32 -7.99
C CYS A 221 20.17 -4.35 -7.95
N VAL A 222 20.33 -3.74 -6.79
CA VAL A 222 21.59 -3.12 -6.38
C VAL A 222 22.29 -4.14 -5.49
N TYR A 223 23.55 -4.39 -5.77
CA TYR A 223 24.34 -5.40 -5.09
C TYR A 223 25.65 -4.81 -4.59
N LYS A 224 26.29 -5.52 -3.66
CA LYS A 224 27.62 -5.20 -3.18
C LYS A 224 28.57 -6.39 -3.33
N ILE A 225 29.82 -6.12 -3.61
CA ILE A 225 30.91 -7.10 -3.66
C ILE A 225 32.02 -6.59 -2.73
N PRO A 226 32.29 -7.26 -1.60
CA PRO A 226 33.38 -6.88 -0.72
C PRO A 226 34.74 -7.33 -1.26
N CYS A 227 35.79 -6.65 -0.79
CA CYS A 227 37.18 -7.07 -0.94
C CYS A 227 37.60 -7.87 0.31
N LYS A 228 38.35 -8.97 0.14
CA LYS A 228 38.92 -9.74 1.29
C LYS A 228 40.16 -9.05 1.85
N SER A 229 40.98 -8.47 0.97
CA SER A 229 42.27 -7.86 1.34
C SER A 229 42.15 -6.43 1.88
N CYS A 230 41.02 -5.77 1.65
CA CYS A 230 40.80 -4.38 1.94
C CYS A 230 39.36 -4.15 2.39
N ASN A 231 39.10 -3.16 3.25
CA ASN A 231 37.75 -2.87 3.75
C ASN A 231 36.86 -2.14 2.72
N GLU A 232 37.26 -2.08 1.45
CA GLU A 232 36.51 -1.43 0.38
C GLU A 232 35.42 -2.34 -0.19
N VAL A 233 34.31 -1.73 -0.57
CA VAL A 233 33.15 -2.43 -1.14
C VAL A 233 32.80 -1.84 -2.50
N TYR A 234 32.58 -2.71 -3.49
CA TYR A 234 32.03 -2.31 -4.79
C TYR A 234 30.53 -2.36 -4.70
N ILE A 235 29.88 -1.32 -5.20
CA ILE A 235 28.43 -1.24 -5.29
C ILE A 235 28.06 -1.06 -6.75
N GLY A 236 27.12 -1.85 -7.24
CA GLY A 236 26.66 -1.76 -8.62
C GLY A 236 25.20 -2.11 -8.77
N GLU A 237 24.62 -1.72 -9.89
CA GLU A 237 23.28 -2.14 -10.32
C GLU A 237 23.32 -3.18 -11.44
N THR A 238 22.25 -3.98 -11.53
CA THR A 238 21.97 -4.79 -12.71
C THR A 238 20.47 -4.93 -12.94
N GLY A 239 20.05 -4.82 -14.21
CA GLY A 239 18.71 -5.23 -14.66
C GLY A 239 18.59 -6.72 -14.97
N ARG A 240 19.72 -7.40 -15.18
CA ARG A 240 19.78 -8.85 -15.38
C ARG A 240 19.85 -9.57 -14.03
N THR A 241 19.85 -10.89 -14.05
CA THR A 241 20.10 -11.71 -12.87
C THR A 241 21.44 -11.35 -12.22
N PHE A 242 21.48 -11.31 -10.90
CA PHE A 242 22.68 -10.99 -10.13
C PHE A 242 23.82 -11.96 -10.45
N GLY A 243 23.52 -13.27 -10.55
CA GLY A 243 24.50 -14.30 -10.88
C GLY A 243 25.20 -14.05 -12.21
N THR A 244 24.46 -13.73 -13.27
CA THR A 244 25.06 -13.40 -14.58
C THR A 244 25.97 -12.18 -14.49
N ARG A 245 25.58 -11.16 -13.71
CA ARG A 245 26.43 -9.98 -13.52
C ARG A 245 27.67 -10.29 -12.69
N LEU A 246 27.55 -11.16 -11.69
CA LEU A 246 28.68 -11.61 -10.87
C LEU A 246 29.69 -12.40 -11.71
N ASP A 247 29.22 -13.28 -12.59
CA ASP A 247 30.07 -14.08 -13.48
C ASP A 247 30.80 -13.23 -14.52
N GLU A 248 30.19 -12.14 -14.99
CA GLU A 248 30.89 -11.16 -15.82
C GLU A 248 32.07 -10.52 -15.09
N HIS A 249 31.87 -10.11 -13.84
CA HIS A 249 32.96 -9.53 -13.03
C HIS A 249 34.06 -10.54 -12.75
N LYS A 250 33.71 -11.81 -12.49
CA LYS A 250 34.69 -12.89 -12.32
C LYS A 250 35.52 -13.10 -13.59
N LYS A 251 34.87 -13.27 -14.74
CA LYS A 251 35.55 -13.44 -16.03
C LYS A 251 36.48 -12.27 -16.36
N GLU A 252 36.04 -11.04 -16.06
CA GLU A 252 36.86 -9.84 -16.25
C GLU A 252 38.05 -9.80 -15.27
N ALA A 253 37.89 -10.23 -14.03
CA ALA A 253 38.97 -10.34 -13.04
C ALA A 253 39.99 -11.42 -13.44
N ASP A 254 39.53 -12.62 -13.81
CA ASP A 254 40.37 -13.74 -14.22
C ASP A 254 41.22 -13.37 -15.46
N SER A 255 40.66 -12.58 -16.38
CA SER A 255 41.37 -12.13 -17.58
C SER A 255 42.60 -11.28 -17.28
N ILE A 256 42.67 -10.64 -16.11
CA ILE A 256 43.77 -9.76 -15.70
C ILE A 256 44.90 -10.53 -15.05
N GLU A 257 44.59 -11.57 -14.28
CA GLU A 257 45.61 -12.42 -13.64
C GLU A 257 46.51 -13.08 -14.70
N VAL A 258 46.02 -13.26 -15.93
CA VAL A 258 46.73 -13.97 -17.01
C VAL A 258 47.69 -13.07 -17.80
N VAL A 259 47.63 -11.72 -17.69
CA VAL A 259 48.46 -10.84 -18.52
C VAL A 259 49.79 -10.49 -17.85
N LYS A 260 50.88 -11.16 -18.28
CA LYS A 260 52.25 -10.82 -17.88
C LYS A 260 52.76 -9.61 -18.68
N TYR A 261 52.78 -8.43 -18.07
CA TYR A 261 53.36 -7.22 -18.65
C TYR A 261 54.86 -7.09 -18.38
N THR A 262 55.62 -6.55 -19.35
CA THR A 262 56.97 -6.03 -19.09
C THR A 262 56.93 -4.75 -18.22
N ARG A 263 58.04 -4.37 -17.57
CA ARG A 263 58.08 -3.21 -16.64
C ARG A 263 57.58 -1.89 -17.26
N SER A 264 57.87 -1.62 -18.53
CA SER A 264 57.41 -0.43 -19.25
C SER A 264 55.92 -0.50 -19.59
N GLN A 265 55.46 -1.66 -20.06
CA GLN A 265 54.04 -1.92 -20.35
C GLN A 265 53.19 -1.87 -19.07
N LYS A 266 53.71 -2.30 -17.92
CA LYS A 266 53.00 -2.22 -16.63
C LYS A 266 52.74 -0.77 -16.22
N ARG A 267 53.71 0.13 -16.39
CA ARG A 267 53.54 1.57 -16.11
C ARG A 267 52.49 2.22 -17.01
N GLN A 268 52.48 1.86 -18.29
CA GLN A 268 51.47 2.34 -19.25
C GLN A 268 50.08 1.76 -18.95
N ALA A 269 49.99 0.46 -18.65
CA ALA A 269 48.73 -0.21 -18.33
C ALA A 269 48.11 0.24 -17.00
N GLN A 270 48.91 0.71 -16.03
CA GLN A 270 48.42 1.30 -14.78
C GLN A 270 47.81 2.69 -14.96
N GLN A 271 48.17 3.40 -16.04
CA GLN A 271 47.61 4.71 -16.38
C GLN A 271 46.29 4.61 -17.17
N VAL A 272 45.97 3.44 -17.73
CA VAL A 272 44.74 3.22 -18.51
C VAL A 272 43.67 2.61 -17.61
N ASP A 273 42.54 3.31 -17.51
CA ASP A 273 41.38 2.82 -16.76
C ASP A 273 40.80 1.55 -17.41
N LYS A 274 40.63 0.51 -16.59
CA LYS A 274 40.03 -0.75 -17.02
C LYS A 274 38.51 -0.65 -17.13
N LYS A 275 37.89 -1.65 -17.76
CA LYS A 275 36.45 -1.67 -18.03
C LYS A 275 35.59 -1.69 -16.75
N SER A 276 36.00 -2.39 -15.70
CA SER A 276 35.30 -2.45 -14.40
C SER A 276 36.12 -1.77 -13.30
N ALA A 277 35.45 -1.21 -12.29
CA ALA A 277 36.16 -0.63 -11.14
C ALA A 277 36.82 -1.73 -10.28
N ILE A 278 36.22 -2.92 -10.23
CA ILE A 278 36.76 -4.09 -9.52
C ILE A 278 38.10 -4.51 -10.14
N THR A 279 38.16 -4.54 -11.46
CA THR A 279 39.36 -4.95 -12.18
C THR A 279 40.51 -3.97 -12.05
N ASP A 280 40.20 -2.69 -11.97
CA ASP A 280 41.15 -1.63 -11.68
C ASP A 280 41.67 -1.72 -10.23
N HIS A 281 40.77 -1.95 -9.28
CA HIS A 281 41.11 -2.17 -7.88
C HIS A 281 42.06 -3.36 -7.68
N ILE A 282 41.79 -4.52 -8.30
CA ILE A 282 42.68 -5.69 -8.28
C ILE A 282 44.05 -5.32 -8.85
N ALA A 283 44.09 -4.60 -9.97
CA ALA A 283 45.33 -4.27 -10.67
C ALA A 283 46.22 -3.27 -9.92
N ARG A 284 45.61 -2.30 -9.23
CA ARG A 284 46.31 -1.26 -8.47
C ARG A 284 46.74 -1.74 -7.10
N HIS A 285 45.87 -2.44 -6.37
CA HIS A 285 46.07 -2.81 -4.98
C HIS A 285 46.47 -4.27 -4.77
N ASN A 286 46.51 -5.08 -5.82
CA ASN A 286 46.81 -6.52 -5.75
C ASN A 286 45.96 -7.25 -4.69
N CYS A 287 44.68 -6.90 -4.64
CA CYS A 287 43.72 -7.36 -3.64
C CYS A 287 42.89 -8.55 -4.14
N ILE A 288 42.49 -9.41 -3.21
CA ILE A 288 41.62 -10.56 -3.46
C ILE A 288 40.17 -10.13 -3.22
N ILE A 289 39.30 -10.38 -4.19
CA ILE A 289 37.87 -10.06 -4.10
C ILE A 289 37.11 -11.19 -3.39
N ASP A 290 36.12 -10.80 -2.57
CA ASP A 290 35.23 -11.73 -1.90
C ASP A 290 33.96 -11.99 -2.72
N TRP A 291 34.03 -12.99 -3.61
CA TRP A 291 32.89 -13.39 -4.42
C TRP A 291 31.78 -14.08 -3.62
N GLU A 292 32.10 -14.70 -2.49
CA GLU A 292 31.13 -15.40 -1.61
C GLU A 292 30.40 -14.40 -0.70
N GLY A 293 31.07 -13.32 -0.32
CA GLY A 293 30.46 -12.19 0.39
C GLY A 293 29.57 -11.29 -0.48
N ALA A 294 29.48 -11.56 -1.79
CA ALA A 294 28.69 -10.78 -2.73
C ALA A 294 27.19 -10.98 -2.49
N LYS A 295 26.46 -9.89 -2.24
CA LYS A 295 25.05 -9.94 -1.80
C LYS A 295 24.20 -8.84 -2.43
N VAL A 296 22.91 -9.13 -2.59
CA VAL A 296 21.92 -8.13 -3.01
C VAL A 296 21.55 -7.26 -1.80
N ILE A 297 21.68 -5.94 -1.95
CA ILE A 297 21.38 -4.98 -0.88
C ILE A 297 20.00 -4.34 -1.02
N ASP A 298 19.54 -4.12 -2.25
CA ASP A 298 18.24 -3.52 -2.53
C ASP A 298 17.73 -4.00 -3.90
N ARG A 299 16.42 -3.89 -4.14
CA ARG A 299 15.78 -4.25 -5.40
C ARG A 299 14.84 -3.16 -5.86
N GLU A 300 14.88 -2.86 -7.16
CA GLU A 300 14.06 -1.83 -7.78
C GLU A 300 13.88 -2.13 -9.27
N ASP A 301 12.66 -2.37 -9.69
CA ASP A 301 12.30 -2.62 -11.08
C ASP A 301 12.52 -1.40 -11.98
N ASN A 302 12.22 -0.19 -11.49
CA ASN A 302 12.45 1.03 -12.24
C ASN A 302 13.93 1.38 -12.32
N ARG A 303 14.50 1.31 -13.54
CA ARG A 303 15.91 1.62 -13.83
C ARG A 303 16.38 2.95 -13.26
N ARG A 304 15.60 4.03 -13.40
CA ARG A 304 16.01 5.36 -12.92
C ARG A 304 16.04 5.42 -11.39
N THR A 305 15.04 4.84 -10.74
CA THR A 305 15.01 4.73 -9.27
C THR A 305 16.15 3.85 -8.76
N ARG A 306 16.50 2.80 -9.50
CA ARG A 306 17.63 1.93 -9.19
C ARG A 306 18.96 2.67 -9.28
N TRP A 307 19.19 3.49 -10.30
CA TRP A 307 20.38 4.36 -10.37
C TRP A 307 20.48 5.33 -9.20
N ILE A 308 19.35 5.89 -8.78
CA ILE A 308 19.32 6.74 -7.57
C ILE A 308 19.69 5.92 -6.33
N LYS A 309 19.16 4.70 -6.19
CA LYS A 309 19.50 3.79 -5.08
C LYS A 309 20.97 3.42 -5.08
N GLU A 310 21.54 3.08 -6.23
CA GLU A 310 22.97 2.80 -6.39
C GLU A 310 23.82 3.98 -5.89
N ALA A 311 23.55 5.19 -6.37
CA ALA A 311 24.26 6.41 -5.96
C ALA A 311 24.15 6.65 -4.44
N VAL A 312 22.96 6.44 -3.87
CA VAL A 312 22.72 6.53 -2.43
C VAL A 312 23.56 5.51 -1.65
N TRP A 313 23.63 4.26 -2.12
CA TRP A 313 24.40 3.20 -1.46
C TRP A 313 25.91 3.44 -1.56
N ILE A 314 26.41 3.91 -2.70
CA ILE A 314 27.82 4.29 -2.88
C ILE A 314 28.23 5.34 -1.84
N ARG A 315 27.44 6.41 -1.69
CA ARG A 315 27.73 7.48 -0.71
C ARG A 315 27.62 7.03 0.75
N LYS A 316 26.70 6.10 1.04
CA LYS A 316 26.45 5.63 2.41
C LYS A 316 27.51 4.67 2.94
N THR A 317 28.16 3.89 2.06
CA THR A 317 28.95 2.70 2.46
C THR A 317 30.44 2.96 2.65
N ALA A 318 30.93 4.19 2.42
CA ALA A 318 32.34 4.56 2.44
C ALA A 318 33.18 3.81 3.52
N PRO A 319 34.31 3.15 3.15
CA PRO A 319 35.05 3.26 1.88
C PRO A 319 34.51 2.37 0.74
N VAL A 320 34.57 2.88 -0.50
CA VAL A 320 34.04 2.21 -1.70
C VAL A 320 35.11 2.15 -2.80
N MET A 321 35.14 1.06 -3.56
CA MET A 321 36.07 0.89 -4.70
C MET A 321 35.52 1.45 -6.02
N ASN A 322 34.32 2.05 -6.00
CA ASN A 322 33.72 2.70 -7.16
C ASN A 322 34.53 3.93 -7.60
N ARG A 323 34.69 4.12 -8.92
CA ARG A 323 35.37 5.29 -9.51
C ARG A 323 34.50 6.54 -9.50
N ASP A 324 33.20 6.35 -9.62
CA ASP A 324 32.19 7.39 -9.69
C ASP A 324 31.07 7.14 -8.66
N GLU A 325 30.17 8.11 -8.53
CA GLU A 325 29.02 8.02 -7.63
C GLU A 325 27.83 7.28 -8.28
N GLY A 326 28.10 6.38 -9.22
CA GLY A 326 27.09 5.64 -9.99
C GLY A 326 26.52 6.42 -11.18
N ALA A 327 25.53 5.82 -11.86
CA ALA A 327 24.96 6.37 -13.08
C ALA A 327 24.15 7.67 -12.87
N TYR A 328 23.64 7.90 -11.65
CA TYR A 328 22.88 9.09 -11.32
C TYR A 328 23.66 10.03 -10.40
N LYS A 329 23.91 11.26 -10.87
CA LYS A 329 24.56 12.30 -10.08
C LYS A 329 23.62 12.85 -9.02
N LEU A 330 23.73 12.33 -7.80
CA LEU A 330 22.93 12.80 -6.67
C LEU A 330 23.38 14.22 -6.26
N SER A 331 22.46 15.11 -5.90
CA SER A 331 22.85 16.43 -5.40
C SER A 331 23.58 16.32 -4.05
N ARG A 332 24.58 17.17 -3.80
CA ARG A 332 25.28 17.27 -2.50
C ARG A 332 24.37 17.70 -1.34
N ILE A 333 23.21 18.27 -1.65
CA ILE A 333 22.17 18.62 -0.65
C ILE A 333 21.78 17.41 0.20
N TRP A 334 21.85 16.21 -0.36
CA TRP A 334 21.49 14.96 0.32
C TRP A 334 22.56 14.45 1.28
N ASP A 335 23.78 14.97 1.22
CA ASP A 335 24.90 14.41 1.99
C ASP A 335 24.62 14.50 3.50
N SER A 336 24.02 15.59 3.97
CA SER A 336 23.60 15.75 5.37
C SER A 336 22.66 14.65 5.87
N VAL A 337 21.80 14.11 4.99
CA VAL A 337 20.85 13.05 5.31
C VAL A 337 21.51 11.66 5.20
N LEU A 338 22.46 11.51 4.28
CA LEU A 338 23.13 10.23 4.02
C LEU A 338 24.26 9.92 5.02
N THR A 339 24.95 10.95 5.51
CA THR A 339 26.04 10.81 6.50
C THR A 339 25.57 10.90 7.94
N ALA A 340 24.31 11.28 8.18
CA ALA A 340 23.74 11.30 9.52
C ALA A 340 23.72 9.88 10.11
N LYS A 341 24.56 9.64 11.13
CA LYS A 341 24.43 8.44 11.96
C LYS A 341 23.06 8.45 12.63
N ALA A 342 22.36 7.32 12.59
CA ALA A 342 21.11 7.17 13.32
C ALA A 342 21.37 7.52 14.81
N PRO A 343 20.48 8.29 15.47
CA PRO A 343 20.62 8.52 16.89
C PRO A 343 20.60 7.17 17.63
N PRO A 344 21.42 6.99 18.69
CA PRO A 344 21.37 5.78 19.49
C PRO A 344 19.96 5.59 20.01
N THR A 345 19.33 4.48 19.65
CA THR A 345 18.01 4.08 20.17
C THR A 345 18.09 4.01 21.69
N SER A 346 17.46 4.97 22.36
CA SER A 346 17.31 4.98 23.81
C SER A 346 16.55 3.74 24.27
N ALA A 347 17.23 2.92 25.07
CA ALA A 347 16.78 1.93 26.04
C ALA A 347 15.35 1.37 25.89
N THR A 348 15.30 0.07 25.63
CA THR A 348 14.18 -0.81 25.99
C THR A 348 13.74 -0.57 27.43
N TYR A 349 12.47 -0.19 27.58
CA TYR A 349 11.74 -0.12 28.84
C TYR A 349 11.56 -1.54 29.40
N SER A 350 12.48 -1.98 30.26
CA SER A 350 12.31 -3.19 31.09
C SER A 350 11.46 -2.84 32.30
N GLY A 351 10.14 -2.99 32.17
CA GLY A 351 9.22 -2.94 33.29
C GLY A 351 9.25 -4.26 34.05
N GLU A 352 10.27 -4.47 34.90
CA GLU A 352 10.20 -5.48 35.95
C GLU A 352 9.40 -4.90 37.13
N LYS A 353 8.15 -5.36 37.26
CA LYS A 353 7.38 -5.17 38.49
C LYS A 353 8.00 -6.04 39.58
N GLN A 354 8.64 -5.42 40.57
CA GLN A 354 8.95 -6.08 41.83
C GLN A 354 7.64 -6.46 42.53
N HIS A 355 7.37 -7.75 42.64
CA HIS A 355 6.37 -8.28 43.57
C HIS A 355 6.99 -8.25 44.97
N SER A 356 6.57 -7.29 45.79
CA SER A 356 6.83 -7.34 47.23
C SER A 356 5.92 -8.41 47.85
N SER A 357 6.50 -9.55 48.21
CA SER A 357 5.91 -10.44 49.20
C SER A 357 5.98 -9.77 50.57
N GLN A 358 4.84 -9.42 51.15
CA GLN A 358 4.71 -9.28 52.60
C GLN A 358 3.78 -10.40 53.09
N LYS A 359 4.39 -11.30 53.85
CA LYS A 359 3.72 -12.19 54.80
C LYS A 359 3.35 -11.38 56.03
N LEU A 360 2.08 -11.37 56.40
CA LEU A 360 1.52 -11.81 57.68
C LEU A 360 0.00 -11.66 57.64
#